data_AF-A0A2G9YB16-F1
#
_entry.id   AF-A0A2G9YB16-F1
#
_cell.length_a   1.000
_cell.length_b   1.000
_cell.length_c   1.000
_cell.angle_alpha   90.00
_cell.angle_beta   90.00
_cell.angle_gamma   90.00
#
_symmetry.space_group_name_H-M   'P 1'
#
loop_
_entity.id
_entity.type
_entity.pdbx_description
1 polymer ?
#
loop_
_entity_poly.entity_id
_entity_poly.type
_entity_poly.pdbx_seq_one_letter_code
_entity_poly.pdbx_strand_id
1 'polypeptide(L)'
;MPDFKYAEGRIAESLQFITEEMVEFDKEYACKSWKEYQDDRKLQKIIDRTIENILTAFIEISGTILTEKGIAVESYSDTLKKIGEFFGL
;
A
#
# COMPACT_ATOMS: atom_id res chain seq x y z
N MET A 1 -6.51 -19.75 -21.51
CA MET A 1 -6.26 -18.73 -20.48
C MET A 1 -5.34 -17.71 -21.12
N PRO A 2 -5.78 -16.48 -21.39
CA PRO A 2 -4.88 -15.44 -21.88
C PRO A 2 -3.87 -15.14 -20.77
N ASP A 3 -2.58 -15.15 -21.11
CA ASP A 3 -1.49 -14.88 -20.18
C ASP A 3 -1.67 -13.52 -19.50
N PHE A 4 -1.57 -13.51 -18.16
CA PHE A 4 -1.75 -12.38 -17.24
C PHE A 4 -0.67 -11.27 -17.37
N LYS A 5 -0.17 -10.98 -18.58
CA LYS A 5 0.84 -9.93 -18.83
C LYS A 5 0.41 -8.53 -18.38
N TYR A 6 -0.88 -8.30 -18.17
CA TYR A 6 -1.42 -7.02 -17.69
C TYR A 6 -1.15 -6.78 -16.19
N ALA A 7 -1.13 -7.82 -15.36
CA ALA A 7 -1.05 -7.68 -13.91
C ALA A 7 0.41 -7.47 -13.43
N GLU A 8 1.39 -8.04 -14.15
CA GLU A 8 2.82 -7.85 -13.86
C GLU A 8 3.26 -6.38 -13.96
N GLY A 9 2.81 -5.66 -15.00
CA GLY A 9 3.07 -4.22 -15.15
C GLY A 9 2.48 -3.40 -14.00
N ARG A 10 1.26 -3.74 -13.56
CA ARG A 10 0.60 -3.04 -12.45
C ARG A 10 1.27 -3.27 -11.11
N ILE A 11 1.78 -4.48 -10.84
CA ILE A 11 2.51 -4.76 -9.60
C ILE A 11 3.79 -3.90 -9.55
N ALA A 12 4.55 -3.85 -10.64
CA ALA A 12 5.77 -3.06 -10.70
C ALA A 12 5.52 -1.55 -10.53
N GLU A 13 4.51 -1.01 -11.22
CA GLU A 13 4.09 0.39 -11.10
C GLU A 13 3.63 0.72 -9.66
N SER A 14 2.80 -0.12 -9.05
CA SER A 14 2.34 0.10 -7.68
C SER A 14 3.46 -0.04 -6.66
N LEU A 15 4.44 -0.94 -6.86
CA LEU A 15 5.64 -1.02 -6.00
C LEU A 15 6.51 0.22 -6.10
N GLN A 16 6.70 0.75 -7.31
CA GLN A 16 7.41 2.01 -7.51
C GLN A 16 6.70 3.15 -6.78
N PHE A 17 5.38 3.27 -6.98
CA PHE A 17 4.56 4.27 -6.30
C PHE A 17 4.68 4.19 -4.76
N ILE A 18 4.53 3.00 -4.17
CA ILE A 18 4.70 2.81 -2.72
C ILE A 18 6.10 3.25 -2.27
N THR A 19 7.14 2.88 -3.03
CA THR A 19 8.52 3.25 -2.70
C THR A 19 8.71 4.77 -2.69
N GLU A 20 8.15 5.47 -3.68
CA GLU A 20 8.21 6.93 -3.76
C GLU A 20 7.47 7.60 -2.60
N GLU A 21 6.26 7.15 -2.27
CA GLU A 21 5.48 7.67 -1.13
C GLU A 21 6.18 7.40 0.21
N MET A 22 6.81 6.23 0.39
CA MET A 22 7.60 5.92 1.58
C MET A 22 8.82 6.83 1.71
N VAL A 23 9.52 7.11 0.60
CA VAL A 23 10.66 8.05 0.60
C VAL A 23 10.22 9.47 0.94
N GLU A 24 9.07 9.92 0.42
CA GLU A 24 8.49 11.21 0.81
C GLU A 24 8.17 11.24 2.31
N PHE A 25 7.49 10.20 2.81
CA PHE A 25 7.12 10.10 4.22
C PHE A 25 8.33 10.19 5.15
N ASP A 26 9.37 9.40 4.87
CA ASP A 26 10.58 9.35 5.69
C ASP A 26 11.32 10.70 5.73
N LYS A 27 11.34 11.43 4.61
CA LYS A 27 12.05 12.71 4.51
C LYS A 27 11.26 13.87 5.10
N GLU A 28 9.98 13.95 4.79
CA GLU A 28 9.17 15.14 5.03
C GLU A 28 8.36 15.05 6.33
N TYR A 29 7.96 13.84 6.74
CA TYR A 29 6.92 13.66 7.76
C TYR A 29 7.38 12.86 8.98
N ALA A 30 8.26 11.88 8.84
CA ALA A 30 8.68 11.00 9.94
C ALA A 30 9.36 11.73 11.11
N CYS A 31 9.94 12.91 10.88
CA CYS A 31 10.58 13.72 11.91
C CYS A 31 9.63 14.69 12.64
N LYS A 32 8.36 14.79 12.22
CA LYS A 32 7.39 15.71 12.82
C LYS A 32 6.96 15.21 14.20
N SER A 33 6.95 16.11 15.17
CA SER A 33 6.41 15.81 16.50
C SER A 33 4.89 15.70 16.45
N TRP A 34 4.33 14.99 17.43
CA TRP A 34 2.88 14.90 17.61
C TRP A 34 2.20 16.28 17.71
N LYS A 35 2.88 17.25 18.34
CA LYS A 35 2.37 18.63 18.45
C LYS A 35 2.30 19.32 17.09
N GLU A 36 3.35 19.22 16.27
CA GLU A 36 3.34 19.80 14.92
C GLU A 36 2.23 19.19 14.05
N TYR A 37 2.00 17.88 14.16
CA TYR A 37 0.90 17.21 13.48
C TYR A 37 -0.48 17.72 13.93
N GLN A 38 -0.70 17.87 15.24
CA GLN A 38 -1.99 18.31 15.80
C GLN A 38 -2.29 19.79 15.50
N ASP A 39 -1.26 20.65 15.55
CA ASP A 39 -1.43 22.10 15.43
C ASP A 39 -1.50 22.58 13.97
N ASP A 40 -1.09 21.77 12.98
CA ASP A 40 -1.18 22.07 11.56
C ASP A 40 -2.11 21.09 10.81
N ARG A 41 -3.35 21.54 10.57
CA ARG A 41 -4.38 20.77 9.85
C ARG A 41 -4.00 20.44 8.40
N LYS A 42 -3.19 21.28 7.75
CA LYS A 42 -2.75 21.02 6.37
C LYS A 42 -1.71 19.90 6.38
N LEU A 43 -0.73 19.97 7.27
CA LEU A 43 0.26 18.91 7.49
C LEU A 43 -0.42 17.59 7.84
N GLN A 44 -1.37 17.60 8.79
CA GLN A 44 -2.15 16.41 9.15
C GLN A 44 -2.76 15.73 7.93
N LYS A 45 -3.48 16.49 7.09
CA LYS A 45 -4.15 15.94 5.90
C LYS A 45 -3.16 15.33 4.91
N ILE A 46 -1.99 15.94 4.76
CA ILE A 46 -0.96 15.44 3.85
C ILE A 46 -0.42 14.11 4.38
N ILE A 47 -0.05 14.06 5.67
CA ILE A 47 0.44 12.85 6.33
C ILE A 47 -0.58 11.71 6.25
N ASP A 48 -1.83 11.98 6.63
CA ASP A 48 -2.90 10.99 6.61
C ASP A 48 -3.12 10.45 5.18
N ARG A 49 -3.03 11.34 4.17
CA ARG A 49 -3.21 10.96 2.77
C ARG A 49 -2.05 10.13 2.23
N THR A 50 -0.81 10.46 2.56
CA THR A 50 0.38 9.67 2.18
C THR A 50 0.30 8.26 2.78
N ILE A 51 -0.09 8.14 4.05
CA ILE A 51 -0.28 6.82 4.70
C ILE A 51 -1.42 6.04 4.01
N GLU A 52 -2.55 6.70 3.74
CA GLU A 52 -3.69 6.07 3.04
C GLU A 52 -3.26 5.55 1.66
N ASN A 53 -2.56 6.36 0.86
CA ASN A 53 -2.07 5.99 -0.46
C ASN A 53 -1.18 4.73 -0.42
N ILE A 54 -0.22 4.68 0.51
CA ILE A 54 0.68 3.54 0.70
C ILE A 54 -0.13 2.28 1.02
N LEU A 55 -1.04 2.36 1.99
CA LEU A 55 -1.85 1.22 2.43
C LEU A 55 -2.78 0.72 1.32
N THR A 56 -3.43 1.63 0.59
CA THR A 56 -4.30 1.29 -0.53
C THR A 56 -3.53 0.56 -1.62
N ALA A 57 -2.41 1.12 -2.08
CA ALA A 57 -1.59 0.48 -3.11
C ALA A 57 -1.07 -0.89 -2.66
N PHE A 58 -0.68 -1.03 -1.39
CA PHE A 58 -0.23 -2.31 -0.83
C PHE A 58 -1.33 -3.37 -0.82
N ILE A 59 -2.55 -3.00 -0.43
CA ILE A 59 -3.72 -3.88 -0.45
C ILE A 59 -4.05 -4.30 -1.89
N GLU A 60 -3.98 -3.38 -2.85
CA GLU A 60 -4.23 -3.67 -4.27
C GLU A 60 -3.23 -4.66 -4.86
N ILE A 61 -1.93 -4.48 -4.59
CA ILE A 61 -0.89 -5.42 -5.02
C ILE A 61 -1.13 -6.79 -4.38
N SER A 62 -1.41 -6.82 -3.07
CA SER A 62 -1.66 -8.07 -2.34
C SER A 62 -2.86 -8.82 -2.92
N GLY A 63 -3.97 -8.11 -3.20
CA GLY A 63 -5.15 -8.69 -3.84
C GLY A 63 -4.87 -9.18 -5.26
N THR A 64 -4.04 -8.46 -6.02
CA THR A 64 -3.61 -8.87 -7.37
C THR A 64 -2.83 -10.17 -7.33
N ILE A 65 -1.83 -10.28 -6.45
CA ILE A 65 -1.01 -11.49 -6.27
C ILE A 65 -1.89 -12.68 -5.87
N LEU A 66 -2.77 -12.52 -4.89
CA LEU A 66 -3.67 -13.59 -4.45
C LEU A 66 -4.61 -14.05 -5.56
N THR A 67 -5.16 -13.09 -6.32
CA THR A 67 -6.05 -13.37 -7.46
C THR A 67 -5.35 -14.16 -8.56
N GLU A 68 -4.11 -13.80 -8.90
CA GLU A 68 -3.30 -14.55 -9.86
C GLU A 68 -3.05 -16.00 -9.43
N LYS A 69 -2.99 -16.25 -8.11
CA LYS A 69 -2.85 -17.59 -7.53
C LYS A 69 -4.17 -18.32 -7.36
N GLY A 70 -5.28 -17.73 -7.80
CA GLY A 70 -6.62 -18.31 -7.66
C GLY A 70 -7.16 -18.30 -6.23
N ILE A 71 -6.61 -17.45 -5.36
CA ILE A 71 -7.03 -17.30 -3.97
C ILE A 71 -8.04 -16.16 -3.90
N ALA A 72 -9.29 -16.49 -3.61
CA ALA A 72 -10.35 -15.49 -3.43
C ALA A 72 -10.15 -14.70 -2.13
N VAL A 73 -10.48 -13.41 -2.16
CA VAL A 73 -10.45 -12.49 -1.00
C VAL A 73 -11.81 -11.81 -0.83
N GLU A 74 -12.22 -11.60 0.42
CA GLU A 74 -13.56 -11.08 0.74
C GLU A 74 -13.57 -9.66 1.34
N SER A 75 -12.43 -9.21 1.86
CA SER A 75 -12.26 -7.88 2.46
C SER A 75 -10.78 -7.49 2.51
N TYR A 76 -10.48 -6.23 2.81
CA TYR A 76 -9.08 -5.79 2.97
C TYR A 76 -8.34 -6.53 4.09
N SER A 77 -9.02 -6.80 5.21
CA SER A 77 -8.43 -7.58 6.31
C SER A 77 -8.13 -9.02 5.89
N ASP A 78 -9.04 -9.63 5.14
CA ASP A 78 -8.86 -10.97 4.57
C ASP A 78 -7.70 -11.02 3.56
N THR A 79 -7.59 -9.99 2.69
CA THR A 79 -6.45 -9.83 1.77
C THR A 79 -5.12 -9.80 2.53
N LEU A 80 -5.02 -8.97 3.58
CA LEU A 80 -3.78 -8.84 4.37
C LEU A 80 -3.43 -10.12 5.13
N LYS A 81 -4.45 -10.84 5.64
CA LYS A 81 -4.24 -12.12 6.30
C LYS A 81 -3.73 -13.18 5.31
N LYS A 82 -4.41 -13.33 4.18
CA LYS A 82 -4.09 -14.35 3.16
C LYS A 82 -2.77 -14.10 2.48
N ILE A 83 -2.38 -12.85 2.25
CA ILE A 83 -1.06 -12.54 1.67
C ILE A 83 0.06 -12.87 2.65
N GLY A 84 -0.13 -12.64 3.95
CA GLY A 84 0.79 -13.09 5.00
C GLY A 84 0.95 -14.61 5.00
N GLU A 85 -0.17 -15.34 5.06
CA GLU A 85 -0.18 -16.81 4.98
C GLU A 85 0.49 -17.33 3.70
N PHE A 86 0.24 -16.69 2.56
CA PHE A 86 0.84 -17.03 1.27
C PHE A 86 2.36 -16.89 1.26
N PHE A 87 2.91 -15.88 1.94
CA PHE A 87 4.36 -15.67 2.08
C PHE A 87 4.97 -16.36 3.30
N GLY A 88 4.17 -17.05 4.14
CA GLY A 88 4.65 -17.76 5.32
C GLY A 88 5.00 -16.85 6.51
N LEU A 89 4.33 -15.70 6.62
CA LEU A 89 4.44 -14.73 7.72
C LEU A 89 3.35 -14.93 8.78
#